data_AF-A0A848UXI4-F1
#
_entry.id   AF-A0A848UXI4-F1
#
_cell.length_a   1.000
_cell.length_b   1.000
_cell.length_c   1.000
_cell.angle_alpha   90.00
_cell.angle_beta   90.00
_cell.angle_gamma   90.00
#
_symmetry.space_group_name_H-M   'P 1'
#
loop_
_entity.id
_entity.type
_entity.pdbx_description
1 polymer ?
#
loop_
_entity_poly.entity_id
_entity_poly.type
_entity_poly.pdbx_seq_one_letter_code
_entity_poly.pdbx_strand_id
1 'polypeptide(L)'
;MKIELPLDEGSVELDLSRGFYFLTSNPESGRGLTISVRDPFFPEVKTADMMGQTIRYITSRTEFEAMTNSDQPRAGIEQFWIDCAGSKEKARELIKVYYNRVREANLYFSHVVPGWKSDRGLIHIVFGNPKKVFQYPNKEVWLYGEEDNVNSLQFTFRKVASPYGEEILALSRDQAYKTDWERAVTSWRNGRIYSE
;
A
#
# COMPACT_ATOMS: atom_id res chain seq x y z
N MET A 1 10.99 11.41 16.11
CA MET A 1 9.93 11.36 17.15
C MET A 1 10.67 11.15 18.44
N LYS A 2 10.48 12.05 19.41
CA LYS A 2 11.12 11.94 20.72
C LYS A 2 10.21 11.17 21.67
N ILE A 3 10.73 10.13 22.30
CA ILE A 3 10.03 9.31 23.29
C ILE A 3 10.93 9.23 24.52
N GLU A 4 10.37 9.56 25.68
CA GLU A 4 11.03 9.39 26.95
C GLU A 4 10.43 8.18 27.67
N LEU A 5 11.27 7.21 28.01
CA LEU A 5 10.87 6.00 28.75
C LEU A 5 11.36 6.13 30.20
N PRO A 6 10.46 6.23 31.19
CA PRO A 6 10.86 6.27 32.60
C PRO A 6 11.39 4.90 33.03
N LEU A 7 12.48 4.90 33.77
CA LEU A 7 13.10 3.74 34.40
C LEU A 7 13.11 3.92 35.92
N ASP A 8 13.36 2.83 36.65
CA ASP A 8 13.49 2.87 38.12
C ASP A 8 14.58 3.85 38.57
N GLU A 9 15.64 4.02 37.75
CA GLU A 9 16.68 5.03 37.90
C GLU A 9 16.82 5.88 36.62
N GLY A 10 16.01 6.93 36.49
CA GLY A 10 16.13 7.94 35.43
C GLY A 10 15.24 7.68 34.22
N SER A 11 15.65 8.14 33.04
CA SER A 11 14.90 7.97 31.80
C SER A 11 15.83 7.77 30.60
N VAL A 12 15.30 7.14 29.55
CA VAL A 12 15.97 7.02 28.24
C VAL A 12 15.16 7.81 27.21
N GLU A 13 15.84 8.72 26.51
CA GLU A 13 15.27 9.44 25.37
C GLU A 13 15.64 8.75 24.05
N LEU A 14 14.64 8.45 23.23
CA LEU A 14 14.80 7.91 21.88
C LEU A 14 14.38 8.98 20.86
N ASP A 15 15.30 9.39 19.98
CA ASP A 15 14.97 10.21 18.81
C ASP A 15 14.96 9.35 17.55
N LEU A 16 13.75 8.94 17.15
CA LEU A 16 13.54 7.99 16.08
C LEU A 16 13.27 8.70 14.75
N SER A 17 13.99 8.30 13.70
CA SER A 17 13.71 8.67 12.32
C SER A 17 12.49 7.90 11.78
N ARG A 18 12.07 8.19 10.54
CA ARG A 18 10.94 7.47 9.93
C ARG A 18 11.27 5.99 9.80
N GLY A 19 10.38 5.14 10.28
CA GLY A 19 10.66 3.71 10.30
C GLY A 19 9.68 2.90 11.15
N PHE A 20 9.99 1.62 11.23
CA PHE A 20 9.33 0.67 12.12
C PHE A 20 10.39 0.15 13.08
N TYR A 21 10.09 0.22 14.38
CA TYR A 21 10.97 -0.17 15.45
C TYR A 21 10.25 -1.19 16.33
N PHE A 22 10.94 -2.26 16.72
CA PHE A 22 10.44 -3.27 17.63
C PHE A 22 11.39 -3.36 18.82
N LEU A 23 10.89 -3.02 20.00
CA LEU A 23 11.65 -3.03 21.25
C LEU A 23 11.23 -4.27 22.05
N THR A 24 12.19 -5.09 22.44
CA THR A 24 11.94 -6.29 23.23
C THR A 24 13.03 -6.50 24.26
N SER A 25 12.65 -7.02 25.43
CA SER A 25 13.61 -7.47 26.44
C SER A 25 14.16 -8.87 26.15
N ASN A 26 13.52 -9.62 25.24
CA ASN A 26 13.96 -10.94 24.81
C ASN A 26 13.64 -11.16 23.32
N PRO A 27 14.64 -11.07 22.42
CA PRO A 27 14.48 -11.28 20.99
C PRO A 27 13.83 -12.62 20.60
N GLU A 28 13.98 -13.65 21.43
CA GLU A 28 13.41 -14.99 21.16
C GLU A 28 11.94 -15.11 21.54
N SER A 29 11.41 -14.16 22.33
CA SER A 29 10.05 -14.24 22.87
C SER A 29 8.96 -13.87 21.86
N GLY A 30 9.31 -13.17 20.77
CA GLY A 30 8.35 -12.57 19.84
C GLY A 30 7.43 -11.51 20.47
N ARG A 31 7.68 -11.12 21.72
CA ARG A 31 6.90 -10.12 22.46
C ARG A 31 7.71 -8.84 22.62
N GLY A 32 7.07 -7.71 22.38
CA GLY A 32 7.73 -6.42 22.44
C GLY A 32 6.78 -5.26 22.22
N LEU A 33 7.32 -4.05 22.34
CA LEU A 33 6.67 -2.81 21.98
C LEU A 33 7.02 -2.45 20.54
N THR A 34 5.98 -2.21 19.73
CA THR A 34 6.14 -1.74 18.37
C THR A 34 5.95 -0.22 18.30
N ILE A 35 6.88 0.47 17.65
CA ILE A 35 6.83 1.91 17.40
C ILE A 35 6.94 2.14 15.90
N SER A 36 5.92 2.79 15.31
CA SER A 36 5.95 3.17 13.90
C SER A 36 5.99 4.68 13.76
N VAL A 37 7.12 5.18 13.26
CA VAL A 37 7.30 6.61 12.95
C VAL A 37 6.97 6.81 11.48
N ARG A 38 5.81 7.39 11.21
CA ARG A 38 5.31 7.65 9.86
C ARG A 38 5.54 9.12 9.44
N ASP A 39 5.22 9.41 8.19
CA ASP A 39 5.18 10.80 7.71
C ASP A 39 4.11 11.59 8.50
N PRO A 40 4.32 12.88 8.84
CA PRO A 40 3.34 13.69 9.58
C PRO A 40 1.97 13.79 8.92
N PHE A 41 1.89 13.58 7.60
CA PHE A 41 0.64 13.62 6.85
C PHE A 41 -0.05 12.25 6.75
N PHE A 42 0.61 11.17 7.18
CA PHE A 42 0.04 9.83 7.16
C PHE A 42 -1.30 9.81 7.93
N PRO A 43 -2.38 9.18 7.39
CA PRO A 43 -2.43 8.24 6.26
C PRO A 43 -2.56 8.90 4.87
N GLU A 44 -2.62 10.23 4.79
CA GLU A 44 -2.76 10.98 3.54
C GLU A 44 -1.47 10.97 2.71
N VAL A 45 -1.61 11.12 1.39
CA VAL A 45 -0.49 11.23 0.44
C VAL A 45 -0.35 12.71 0.03
N LYS A 46 0.41 13.48 0.81
CA LYS A 46 0.55 14.94 0.59
C LYS A 46 1.87 15.39 -0.03
N THR A 47 2.93 14.57 0.08
CA THR A 47 4.26 14.93 -0.43
C THR A 47 4.49 14.36 -1.82
N ALA A 48 5.29 15.05 -2.64
CA ALA A 48 5.66 14.56 -3.97
C ALA A 48 6.41 13.22 -3.91
N ASP A 49 7.23 13.01 -2.87
CA ASP A 49 7.88 11.73 -2.60
C ASP A 49 6.85 10.61 -2.40
N MET A 50 5.88 10.78 -1.50
CA MET A 50 4.85 9.74 -1.28
C MET A 50 3.99 9.51 -2.53
N MET A 51 3.66 10.58 -3.26
CA MET A 51 2.94 10.48 -4.53
C MET A 51 3.73 9.63 -5.54
N GLY A 52 5.01 9.95 -5.75
CA GLY A 52 5.89 9.21 -6.64
C GLY A 52 6.08 7.75 -6.23
N GLN A 53 6.30 7.49 -4.94
CA GLN A 53 6.49 6.15 -4.39
C GLN A 53 5.25 5.26 -4.59
N THR A 54 4.05 5.81 -4.39
CA THR A 54 2.80 5.04 -4.42
C THR A 54 2.35 4.71 -5.85
N ILE A 55 2.61 5.57 -6.83
CA ILE A 55 2.32 5.28 -8.26
C ILE A 55 3.25 4.21 -8.88
N ARG A 56 4.19 3.64 -8.12
CA ARG A 56 5.05 2.54 -8.57
C ARG A 56 4.28 1.35 -9.13
N TYR A 57 3.04 1.13 -8.69
CA TYR A 57 2.23 -0.01 -9.12
C TYR A 57 1.70 0.10 -10.56
N ILE A 58 1.68 1.30 -11.13
CA ILE A 58 1.13 1.56 -12.47
C ILE A 58 2.13 2.24 -13.42
N THR A 59 3.36 2.48 -12.95
CA THR A 59 4.44 3.08 -13.72
C THR A 59 5.42 2.04 -14.22
N SER A 60 6.05 2.32 -15.36
CA SER A 60 7.22 1.56 -15.80
C SER A 60 8.43 1.89 -14.91
N ARG A 61 9.47 1.06 -14.99
CA ARG A 61 10.72 1.30 -14.27
C ARG A 61 11.32 2.67 -14.62
N THR A 62 11.39 2.98 -15.92
CA THR A 62 11.97 4.21 -16.44
C THR A 62 11.18 5.44 -16.03
N GLU A 63 9.85 5.39 -16.10
CA GLU A 63 8.98 6.49 -15.65
C GLU A 63 9.16 6.77 -14.17
N PHE A 64 9.16 5.71 -13.35
CA PHE A 64 9.35 5.85 -11.91
C PHE A 64 10.71 6.46 -11.57
N GLU A 65 11.80 5.94 -12.14
CA GLU A 65 13.15 6.45 -11.92
C GLU A 65 13.29 7.90 -12.38
N ALA A 66 12.68 8.27 -13.52
CA ALA A 66 12.66 9.63 -14.01
C ALA A 66 11.94 10.59 -13.05
N MET A 67 10.83 10.17 -12.44
CA MET A 67 10.10 10.99 -11.47
C MET A 67 10.80 11.08 -10.12
N THR A 68 11.36 9.98 -9.61
CA THR A 68 12.00 9.96 -8.28
C THR A 68 13.35 10.66 -8.25
N ASN A 69 14.07 10.69 -9.38
CA ASN A 69 15.39 11.33 -9.48
C ASN A 69 15.32 12.76 -10.05
N SER A 70 14.12 13.26 -10.35
CA SER A 70 13.92 14.62 -10.86
C SER A 70 14.01 15.65 -9.72
N ASP A 71 14.53 16.83 -10.02
CA ASP A 71 14.42 18.01 -9.15
C ASP A 71 12.97 18.53 -9.02
N GLN A 72 12.09 18.12 -9.94
CA GLN A 72 10.67 18.51 -9.98
C GLN A 72 9.75 17.28 -10.02
N PRO A 73 9.77 16.42 -8.99
CA PRO A 73 9.04 15.15 -8.98
C PRO A 73 7.53 15.35 -9.16
N ARG A 74 6.98 16.43 -8.59
CA ARG A 74 5.55 16.75 -8.69
C ARG A 74 5.10 17.03 -10.13
N ALA A 75 5.93 17.72 -10.92
CA ALA A 75 5.61 18.00 -12.32
C ALA A 75 5.63 16.72 -13.16
N GLY A 76 6.60 15.83 -12.92
CA GLY A 76 6.64 14.51 -13.56
C GLY A 76 5.42 13.65 -13.24
N ILE A 77 4.98 13.65 -11.98
CA ILE A 77 3.76 12.94 -11.55
C ILE A 77 2.52 13.53 -12.22
N GLU A 78 2.38 14.86 -12.28
CA GLU A 78 1.26 15.51 -12.96
C GLU A 78 1.23 15.14 -14.45
N GLN A 79 2.38 15.19 -15.12
CA GLN A 79 2.49 14.83 -16.53
C GLN A 79 2.11 13.36 -16.78
N PHE A 80 2.59 12.43 -15.93
CA PHE A 80 2.21 11.01 -16.01
C PHE A 80 0.69 10.82 -15.99
N TRP A 81 -0.01 11.50 -15.08
CA TRP A 81 -1.47 11.40 -15.00
C TRP A 81 -2.19 12.03 -16.20
N ILE A 82 -1.66 13.14 -16.73
CA ILE A 82 -2.18 13.76 -17.96
C ILE A 82 -2.03 12.83 -19.15
N ASP A 83 -0.85 12.19 -19.29
CA ASP A 83 -0.57 11.25 -20.37
C ASP A 83 -1.49 10.03 -20.31
N CYS A 84 -1.77 9.52 -19.10
CA CYS A 84 -2.72 8.43 -18.92
C CYS A 84 -4.16 8.83 -19.26
N ALA A 85 -4.58 10.04 -18.87
CA ALA A 85 -5.97 10.49 -18.96
C ALA A 85 -6.33 11.17 -20.29
N GLY A 86 -5.34 11.64 -21.04
CA GLY A 86 -5.48 12.43 -22.28
C GLY A 86 -5.94 13.87 -22.08
N SER A 87 -6.23 14.31 -20.85
CA SER A 87 -6.61 15.69 -20.51
C SER A 87 -6.39 15.98 -19.03
N LYS A 88 -6.23 17.26 -18.68
CA LYS A 88 -6.05 17.69 -17.27
C LYS A 88 -7.28 17.40 -16.42
N GLU A 89 -8.47 17.55 -17.00
CA GLU A 89 -9.75 17.36 -16.30
C GLU A 89 -9.91 15.90 -15.87
N LYS A 90 -9.73 14.96 -16.80
CA LYS A 90 -9.78 13.51 -16.50
C LYS A 90 -8.64 13.07 -15.58
N ALA A 91 -7.44 13.67 -15.72
CA ALA A 91 -6.32 13.37 -14.83
C ALA A 91 -6.66 13.67 -13.36
N ARG A 92 -7.37 14.78 -13.08
CA ARG A 92 -7.79 15.13 -11.71
C ARG A 92 -8.72 14.08 -11.11
N GLU A 93 -9.62 13.51 -11.90
CA GLU A 93 -10.52 12.43 -11.46
C GLU A 93 -9.73 11.17 -11.10
N LEU A 94 -8.82 10.73 -11.98
CA LEU A 94 -7.96 9.57 -11.72
C LEU A 94 -7.09 9.74 -10.48
N ILE A 95 -6.43 10.90 -10.35
CA ILE A 95 -5.62 11.27 -9.19
C ILE A 95 -6.45 11.15 -7.91
N LYS A 96 -7.67 11.72 -7.90
CA LYS A 96 -8.56 11.70 -6.74
C LYS A 96 -8.88 10.26 -6.32
N VAL A 97 -9.26 9.40 -7.26
CA VAL A 97 -9.61 8.00 -6.95
C VAL A 97 -8.38 7.22 -6.51
N TYR A 98 -7.27 7.32 -7.25
CA TYR A 98 -6.05 6.57 -6.97
C TYR A 98 -5.49 6.88 -5.58
N TYR A 99 -5.28 8.16 -5.26
CA TYR A 99 -4.73 8.54 -3.97
C TYR A 99 -5.73 8.36 -2.82
N ASN A 100 -7.04 8.38 -3.08
CA ASN A 100 -8.02 7.95 -2.08
C ASN A 100 -7.88 6.45 -1.77
N ARG A 101 -7.68 5.59 -2.79
CA ARG A 101 -7.40 4.16 -2.55
C ARG A 101 -6.08 3.95 -1.81
N VAL A 102 -5.05 4.75 -2.09
CA VAL A 102 -3.79 4.70 -1.33
C VAL A 102 -4.01 5.08 0.14
N ARG A 103 -4.80 6.13 0.41
CA ARG A 103 -5.19 6.53 1.76
C ARG A 103 -5.97 5.43 2.48
N GLU A 104 -6.97 4.85 1.83
CA GLU A 104 -7.75 3.73 2.38
C GLU A 104 -6.85 2.53 2.68
N ALA A 105 -5.92 2.20 1.78
CA ALA A 105 -4.96 1.15 2.03
C ALA A 105 -4.13 1.45 3.29
N ASN A 106 -3.65 2.68 3.44
CA ASN A 106 -2.93 3.12 4.63
C ASN A 106 -3.77 3.05 5.91
N LEU A 107 -5.06 3.36 5.84
CA LEU A 107 -5.96 3.29 6.99
C LEU A 107 -6.24 1.84 7.41
N TYR A 108 -6.54 0.96 6.46
CA TYR A 108 -7.08 -0.36 6.76
C TYR A 108 -6.06 -1.50 6.74
N PHE A 109 -4.93 -1.35 6.05
CA PHE A 109 -3.97 -2.44 5.81
C PHE A 109 -2.55 -2.16 6.33
N SER A 110 -2.36 -1.04 7.03
CA SER A 110 -1.07 -0.77 7.69
C SER A 110 -0.81 -1.73 8.82
N HIS A 111 0.45 -2.12 8.92
CA HIS A 111 1.01 -2.93 9.99
C HIS A 111 2.49 -2.54 10.10
N VAL A 112 3.42 -3.49 10.08
CA VAL A 112 4.86 -3.21 10.10
C VAL A 112 5.32 -2.34 8.92
N VAL A 113 4.65 -2.47 7.77
CA VAL A 113 4.78 -1.54 6.63
C VAL A 113 3.52 -0.67 6.47
N PRO A 114 3.65 0.53 5.84
CA PRO A 114 2.49 1.32 5.45
C PRO A 114 1.54 0.47 4.60
N GLY A 115 0.24 0.69 4.75
CA GLY A 115 -0.77 -0.13 4.12
C GLY A 115 -0.68 -0.15 2.59
N TRP A 116 -0.26 0.95 1.97
CA TRP A 116 0.03 0.96 0.53
C TRP A 116 1.10 -0.06 0.10
N LYS A 117 2.06 -0.40 0.98
CA LYS A 117 3.08 -1.44 0.78
C LYS A 117 2.65 -2.85 1.18
N SER A 118 1.47 -3.01 1.78
CA SER A 118 0.95 -4.34 2.14
C SER A 118 0.37 -5.05 0.92
N ASP A 119 0.30 -6.38 0.97
CA ASP A 119 -0.30 -7.15 -0.12
C ASP A 119 -1.79 -6.82 -0.34
N ARG A 120 -2.55 -6.61 0.75
CA ARG A 120 -3.96 -6.16 0.65
C ARG A 120 -4.08 -4.76 0.06
N GLY A 121 -3.21 -3.84 0.47
CA GLY A 121 -3.17 -2.49 -0.07
C GLY A 121 -2.76 -2.45 -1.55
N LEU A 122 -1.81 -3.28 -1.96
CA LEU A 122 -1.42 -3.46 -3.35
C LEU A 122 -2.64 -3.83 -4.22
N ILE A 123 -3.38 -4.86 -3.80
CA ILE A 123 -4.58 -5.30 -4.52
C ILE A 123 -5.66 -4.22 -4.47
N HIS A 124 -5.94 -3.61 -3.32
CA HIS A 124 -6.94 -2.55 -3.17
C HIS A 124 -6.66 -1.32 -4.05
N ILE A 125 -5.41 -0.86 -4.11
CA ILE A 125 -5.04 0.33 -4.89
C ILE A 125 -5.32 0.09 -6.38
N VAL A 126 -4.89 -1.06 -6.90
CA VAL A 126 -4.99 -1.35 -8.34
C VAL A 126 -6.39 -1.82 -8.73
N PHE A 127 -6.98 -2.73 -7.95
CA PHE A 127 -8.24 -3.40 -8.27
C PHE A 127 -9.47 -2.72 -7.68
N GLY A 128 -9.33 -1.93 -6.61
CA GLY A 128 -10.45 -1.37 -5.86
C GLY A 128 -11.01 -2.35 -4.84
N ASN A 129 -12.21 -2.05 -4.33
CA ASN A 129 -12.88 -2.92 -3.38
C ASN A 129 -13.30 -4.23 -4.06
N PRO A 130 -13.11 -5.38 -3.41
CA PRO A 130 -13.67 -6.63 -3.90
C PRO A 130 -15.20 -6.62 -3.78
N LYS A 131 -15.86 -7.40 -4.63
CA LYS A 131 -17.32 -7.59 -4.56
C LYS A 131 -17.72 -8.35 -3.30
N LYS A 132 -16.88 -9.29 -2.86
CA LYS A 132 -17.10 -10.08 -1.64
C LYS A 132 -15.77 -10.43 -0.97
N VAL A 133 -15.78 -10.45 0.35
CA VAL A 133 -14.66 -10.88 1.18
C VAL A 133 -15.10 -12.08 1.99
N PHE A 134 -14.39 -13.19 1.85
CA PHE A 134 -14.58 -14.38 2.67
C PHE A 134 -13.46 -14.45 3.71
N GLN A 135 -13.85 -14.48 4.98
CA GLN A 135 -12.92 -14.58 6.10
C GLN A 135 -12.93 -16.01 6.66
N TYR A 136 -11.75 -16.58 6.79
CA TYR A 136 -11.51 -17.90 7.37
C TYR A 136 -10.49 -17.77 8.51
N PRO A 137 -10.38 -18.76 9.41
CA PRO A 137 -9.45 -18.68 10.54
C PRO A 137 -8.00 -18.38 10.16
N ASN A 138 -7.52 -18.93 9.02
CA ASN A 138 -6.14 -18.84 8.55
C ASN A 138 -5.96 -18.06 7.23
N LYS A 139 -7.04 -17.57 6.60
CA LYS A 139 -6.96 -16.86 5.32
C LYS A 139 -8.14 -15.91 5.09
N GLU A 140 -7.94 -14.99 4.17
CA GLU A 140 -8.96 -14.09 3.63
C GLU A 140 -8.97 -14.25 2.11
N VAL A 141 -10.15 -14.29 1.49
CA VAL A 141 -10.30 -14.42 0.04
C VAL A 141 -11.12 -13.25 -0.49
N TRP A 142 -10.53 -12.49 -1.40
CA TRP A 142 -11.18 -11.36 -2.08
C TRP A 142 -11.64 -11.80 -3.46
N LEU A 143 -12.94 -11.69 -3.71
CA LEU A 143 -13.58 -12.05 -4.97
C LEU A 143 -13.87 -10.79 -5.80
N TYR A 144 -13.35 -10.78 -7.03
CA TYR A 144 -13.61 -9.77 -8.06
C TYR A 144 -14.34 -10.45 -9.22
N GLY A 145 -15.67 -10.33 -9.23
CA GLY A 145 -16.56 -11.02 -10.17
C GLY A 145 -17.74 -11.69 -9.45
N GLU A 146 -18.53 -12.46 -10.20
CA GLU A 146 -19.67 -13.22 -9.66
C GLU A 146 -19.21 -14.50 -8.95
N GLU A 147 -19.89 -14.88 -7.87
CA GLU A 147 -19.54 -16.07 -7.06
C GLU A 147 -19.64 -17.37 -7.84
N ASP A 148 -20.64 -17.48 -8.72
CA ASP A 148 -20.89 -18.68 -9.52
C ASP A 148 -20.08 -18.74 -10.83
N ASN A 149 -19.27 -17.71 -11.11
CA ASN A 149 -18.46 -17.67 -12.32
C ASN A 149 -17.06 -18.24 -12.05
N VAL A 150 -16.74 -19.36 -12.70
CA VAL A 150 -15.43 -20.04 -12.62
C VAL A 150 -14.26 -19.16 -13.09
N ASN A 151 -14.54 -18.10 -13.86
CA ASN A 151 -13.54 -17.14 -14.34
C ASN A 151 -13.43 -15.89 -13.45
N SER A 152 -14.10 -15.85 -12.31
CA SER A 152 -13.97 -14.75 -11.36
C SER A 152 -12.58 -14.73 -10.73
N LEU A 153 -11.99 -13.53 -10.68
CA LEU A 153 -10.67 -13.32 -10.13
C LEU A 153 -10.74 -13.40 -8.59
N GLN A 154 -9.86 -14.21 -8.01
CA GLN A 154 -9.78 -14.37 -6.56
C GLN A 154 -8.36 -14.14 -6.06
N PHE A 155 -8.20 -13.30 -5.04
CA PHE A 155 -6.94 -13.14 -4.33
C PHE A 155 -7.06 -13.78 -2.95
N THR A 156 -6.20 -14.75 -2.66
CA THR A 156 -6.14 -15.41 -1.34
C THR A 156 -4.98 -14.86 -0.52
N PHE A 157 -5.29 -14.26 0.63
CA PHE A 157 -4.31 -13.81 1.61
C PHE A 157 -4.24 -14.82 2.75
N ARG A 158 -3.07 -15.37 3.05
CA ARG A 158 -2.86 -16.29 4.18
C ARG A 158 -2.31 -15.53 5.37
N LYS A 159 -2.76 -15.90 6.57
CA LYS A 159 -2.14 -15.43 7.80
C LYS A 159 -0.75 -16.04 7.92
N VAL A 160 0.23 -15.18 8.13
CA VAL A 160 1.62 -15.57 8.39
C VAL A 160 2.11 -14.85 9.64
N ALA A 161 2.89 -15.55 10.46
CA ALA A 161 3.50 -14.95 11.64
C ALA A 161 4.52 -13.89 11.21
N SER A 162 4.42 -12.70 11.79
CA SER A 162 5.45 -11.69 11.68
C SER A 162 6.53 -11.94 12.75
N PRO A 163 7.82 -11.65 12.47
CA PRO A 163 8.88 -11.63 13.48
C PRO A 163 8.59 -10.69 14.67
N TYR A 164 7.63 -9.78 14.50
CA TYR A 164 7.27 -8.75 15.46
C TYR A 164 5.99 -9.08 16.27
N GLY A 165 5.56 -10.33 16.26
CA GLY A 165 4.48 -10.84 17.12
C GLY A 165 3.04 -10.66 16.59
N GLU A 166 2.85 -9.90 15.52
CA GLU A 166 1.54 -9.74 14.85
C GLU A 166 1.36 -10.73 13.69
N GLU A 167 0.16 -11.29 13.51
CA GLU A 167 -0.15 -12.01 12.28
C GLU A 167 -0.40 -11.01 11.13
N ILE A 168 0.20 -11.27 9.98
CA ILE A 168 0.01 -10.45 8.78
C ILE A 168 -0.67 -11.28 7.69
N LEU A 169 -1.44 -10.62 6.84
CA LEU A 169 -2.09 -11.26 5.69
C LEU A 169 -1.24 -11.07 4.44
N ALA A 170 -0.59 -12.14 4.00
CA ALA A 170 0.28 -12.17 2.84
C ALA A 170 -0.42 -12.83 1.65
N LEU A 171 -0.29 -12.25 0.46
CA LEU A 171 -0.87 -12.77 -0.77
C LEU A 171 -0.24 -14.13 -1.12
N SER A 172 -1.10 -15.12 -1.35
CA SER A 172 -0.73 -16.37 -2.01
C SER A 172 -0.48 -16.06 -3.49
N ARG A 173 0.78 -15.74 -3.81
CA ARG A 173 1.19 -15.36 -5.17
C ARG A 173 0.89 -16.50 -6.15
N ASP A 174 0.32 -16.12 -7.28
CA ASP A 174 0.01 -17.01 -8.39
C ASP A 174 0.43 -16.34 -9.70
N GLN A 175 0.99 -17.12 -10.63
CA GLN A 175 1.36 -16.63 -11.95
C GLN A 175 0.13 -16.22 -12.78
N ALA A 176 -1.03 -16.84 -12.50
CA ALA A 176 -2.30 -16.52 -13.15
C ALA A 176 -2.70 -15.05 -12.96
N TYR A 177 -2.31 -14.42 -11.83
CA TYR A 177 -2.63 -13.01 -11.57
C TYR A 177 -1.99 -12.03 -12.54
N LYS A 178 -0.93 -12.44 -13.26
CA LYS A 178 -0.18 -11.55 -14.15
C LYS A 178 -1.08 -10.91 -15.20
N THR A 179 -1.94 -11.70 -15.84
CA THR A 179 -2.83 -11.20 -16.89
C THR A 179 -3.86 -10.21 -16.36
N ASP A 180 -4.48 -10.50 -15.21
CA ASP A 180 -5.43 -9.59 -14.58
C ASP A 180 -4.76 -8.31 -14.06
N TRP A 181 -3.54 -8.43 -13.52
CA TRP A 181 -2.72 -7.29 -13.10
C TRP A 181 -2.39 -6.37 -14.26
N GLU A 182 -1.88 -6.91 -15.37
CA GLU A 182 -1.57 -6.15 -16.58
C GLU A 182 -2.82 -5.45 -17.12
N ARG A 183 -3.96 -6.13 -17.17
CA ARG A 183 -5.23 -5.53 -17.57
C ARG A 183 -5.63 -4.36 -16.67
N ALA A 184 -5.48 -4.50 -15.35
CA ALA A 184 -5.80 -3.44 -14.40
C ALA A 184 -4.87 -2.23 -14.54
N VAL A 185 -3.57 -2.46 -14.63
CA VAL A 185 -2.58 -1.40 -14.88
C VAL A 185 -2.85 -0.70 -16.21
N THR A 186 -3.11 -1.44 -17.29
CA THR A 186 -3.45 -0.85 -18.60
C THR A 186 -4.74 -0.04 -18.55
N SER A 187 -5.74 -0.44 -17.74
CA SER A 187 -6.94 0.37 -17.55
C SER A 187 -6.59 1.74 -16.98
N TRP A 188 -5.83 1.78 -15.87
CA TRP A 188 -5.36 3.03 -15.26
C TRP A 188 -4.56 3.89 -16.24
N ARG A 189 -3.64 3.26 -16.99
CA ARG A 189 -2.78 3.94 -17.98
C ARG A 189 -3.53 4.43 -19.21
N ASN A 190 -4.73 3.92 -19.47
CA ASN A 190 -5.62 4.38 -20.53
C ASN A 190 -6.74 5.28 -19.99
N GLY A 191 -6.56 5.83 -18.79
CA GLY A 191 -7.45 6.81 -18.19
C GLY A 191 -8.78 6.26 -17.70
N ARG A 192 -8.84 4.96 -17.39
CA ARG A 192 -10.06 4.28 -16.92
C ARG A 192 -9.81 3.67 -15.54
N ILE A 193 -10.65 4.03 -14.57
CA ILE A 193 -10.63 3.44 -13.22
C ILE A 193 -10.96 1.95 -13.34
N TYR A 194 -10.11 1.10 -12.76
CA TYR A 194 -10.36 -0.33 -12.75
C TYR A 194 -11.27 -0.71 -11.59
N SER A 195 -12.50 -1.11 -11.95
CA SER A 195 -13.68 -1.38 -11.11
C SER A 195 -14.10 -0.20 -10.23
N GLU A 196 -15.39 0.14 -10.22
CA GLU A 196 -16.00 1.04 -9.23
C GLU A 196 -16.83 0.22 -8.25
#